data_AF-K0WH95-F1
#
_entry.id   AF-K0WH95-F1
#
_cell.length_a   1.000
_cell.length_b   1.000
_cell.length_c   1.000
_cell.angle_alpha   90.00
_cell.angle_beta   90.00
_cell.angle_gamma   90.00
#
_symmetry.space_group_name_H-M   'P 1'
#
loop_
_entity.id
_entity.type
_entity.pdbx_description
1 polymer ?
#
loop_
_entity_poly.entity_id
_entity_poly.type
_entity_poly.pdbx_seq_one_letter_code
_entity_poly.pdbx_strand_id
1 'polypeptide(L)'
;NRPRSLPDLVRAGAGKTILPCFVGDLHPELQRQGGELPELRHRQWIVMNAEDRHRPEIRTVADRMTKLIRSYADLFAGKRPSRA
;
A
#
# COMPACT_ATOMS: atom_id res chain seq x y z
N ASN A 1 6.73 14.72 5.72
CA ASN A 1 7.04 13.39 6.26
C ASN A 1 6.20 13.09 7.52
N ARG A 2 4.88 12.90 7.39
CA ARG A 2 3.99 12.46 8.49
C ARG A 2 2.86 11.59 7.93
N PRO A 3 3.14 10.32 7.59
CA PRO A 3 2.18 9.47 6.87
C PRO A 3 0.88 9.19 7.65
N ARG A 4 0.87 9.39 8.97
CA ARG A 4 -0.30 9.18 9.84
C ARG A 4 -1.20 10.40 9.98
N SER A 5 -0.74 11.61 9.64
CA SER A 5 -1.53 12.83 9.90
C SER A 5 -2.86 12.87 9.16
N LEU A 6 -2.91 12.44 7.89
CA LEU A 6 -4.17 12.41 7.13
C LEU A 6 -5.15 11.35 7.67
N PRO A 7 -4.73 10.08 7.92
CA PRO A 7 -5.56 9.10 8.62
C PRO A 7 -6.09 9.61 9.97
N ASP A 8 -5.24 10.19 10.82
CA ASP A 8 -5.62 10.63 12.15
C ASP A 8 -6.65 11.78 12.09
N LEU A 9 -6.46 12.74 11.19
CA LEU A 9 -7.39 13.87 10.99
C LEU A 9 -8.75 13.42 10.47
N VAL A 10 -8.79 12.53 9.46
CA VAL A 10 -10.06 12.06 8.89
C VAL A 10 -10.82 11.18 9.89
N ARG A 11 -10.12 10.37 10.70
CA ARG A 11 -10.73 9.61 11.81
C ARG A 11 -11.28 10.52 12.91
N ALA A 12 -10.66 11.68 13.14
CA ALA A 12 -11.16 12.70 14.06
C ALA A 12 -12.31 13.55 13.48
N GLY A 13 -12.81 13.24 12.28
CA GLY A 13 -13.94 13.95 11.67
C GLY A 13 -13.57 15.24 10.94
N ALA A 14 -12.28 15.49 10.65
CA ALA A 14 -11.83 16.70 9.97
C ALA A 14 -12.10 16.73 8.44
N GLY A 15 -13.15 16.06 7.97
CA GLY A 15 -13.60 16.08 6.58
C GLY A 15 -13.26 14.80 5.79
N LYS A 16 -12.77 14.97 4.56
CA LYS A 16 -12.44 13.88 3.62
C LYS A 16 -10.98 13.98 3.19
N THR A 17 -10.35 12.85 2.88
CA THR A 17 -8.97 12.83 2.40
C THR A 17 -8.73 11.68 1.42
N ILE A 18 -7.58 11.71 0.75
CA ILE A 18 -7.11 10.64 -0.13
C ILE A 18 -6.14 9.77 0.67
N LEU A 19 -6.45 8.48 0.79
CA LEU A 19 -5.59 7.48 1.42
C LEU A 19 -5.31 6.35 0.42
N PRO A 20 -4.16 5.66 0.53
CA PRO A 20 -4.02 4.35 -0.09
C PRO A 20 -5.16 3.44 0.37
N CYS A 21 -5.75 2.70 -0.56
CA CYS A 21 -6.91 1.83 -0.33
C CYS A 21 -6.70 0.89 0.87
N PHE A 22 -5.56 0.19 0.88
CA PHE A 22 -5.19 -0.74 1.95
C PHE A 22 -4.96 -0.08 3.32
N VAL A 23 -4.80 1.24 3.39
CA VAL A 23 -4.70 2.00 4.65
C VAL A 23 -6.09 2.47 5.09
N GLY A 24 -6.86 3.06 4.18
CA GLY A 24 -8.20 3.58 4.51
C GLY A 24 -9.19 2.48 4.88
N ASP A 25 -9.18 1.36 4.15
CA ASP A 25 -10.10 0.24 4.35
C ASP A 25 -9.87 -0.52 5.67
N LEU A 26 -8.75 -0.27 6.36
CA LEU A 26 -8.43 -0.87 7.67
C LEU A 26 -9.13 -0.18 8.85
N HIS A 27 -9.80 0.94 8.61
CA HIS A 27 -10.40 1.77 9.66
C HIS A 27 -11.93 1.64 9.59
N PRO A 28 -12.58 0.88 10.49
CA PRO A 28 -14.02 0.67 10.48
C PRO A 28 -14.85 1.96 10.62
N GLU A 29 -14.27 3.02 11.19
CA GLU A 29 -14.89 4.34 11.29
C GLU A 29 -14.83 5.16 10.01
N LEU A 30 -14.04 4.71 9.02
CA LEU A 30 -13.90 5.38 7.73
C LEU A 30 -14.74 4.67 6.68
N GLN A 31 -15.31 5.48 5.78
CA GLN A 31 -15.99 4.98 4.60
C GLN A 31 -15.25 5.49 3.35
N ARG A 32 -14.94 4.58 2.43
CA ARG A 32 -14.46 4.95 1.10
C ARG A 32 -15.56 5.69 0.33
N GLN A 33 -15.23 6.87 -0.18
CA GLN A 33 -16.10 7.61 -1.08
C GLN A 33 -15.62 7.46 -2.52
N GLY A 34 -16.43 6.80 -3.36
CA GLY A 34 -16.09 6.52 -4.76
C GLY A 34 -15.11 5.35 -4.95
N GLY A 35 -14.60 5.22 -6.17
CA GLY A 35 -13.62 4.21 -6.54
C GLY A 35 -12.16 4.65 -6.32
N GLU A 36 -11.22 3.82 -6.79
CA GLU A 36 -9.82 4.23 -6.91
C GLU A 36 -9.66 5.41 -7.88
N LEU A 37 -8.63 6.23 -7.64
CA LEU A 37 -8.20 7.32 -8.51
C LEU A 37 -7.14 6.80 -9.50
N PRO A 38 -7.46 6.56 -10.78
CA PRO A 38 -6.51 5.97 -11.74
C PRO A 38 -5.21 6.74 -11.89
N GLU A 39 -5.27 8.08 -11.78
CA GLU A 39 -4.14 9.00 -11.86
C GLU A 39 -3.14 8.87 -10.70
N LEU A 40 -3.55 8.27 -9.58
CA LEU A 40 -2.68 8.03 -8.42
C LEU A 40 -2.10 6.60 -8.40
N ARG A 41 -2.47 5.76 -9.38
CA ARG A 41 -1.88 4.42 -9.53
C ARG A 41 -0.42 4.54 -9.88
N HIS A 42 0.41 3.79 -9.17
CA HIS A 42 1.84 3.75 -9.40
C HIS A 42 2.38 2.34 -9.18
N ARG A 43 3.50 2.03 -9.86
CA ARG A 43 4.19 0.75 -9.72
C ARG A 43 4.99 0.73 -8.41
N GLN A 44 4.97 -0.41 -7.74
CA GLN A 44 5.84 -0.69 -6.61
C GLN A 44 7.12 -1.38 -7.11
N TRP A 45 8.25 -1.04 -6.47
CA TRP A 45 9.58 -1.52 -6.88
C TRP A 45 10.36 -1.99 -5.66
N ILE A 46 11.10 -3.09 -5.84
CA ILE A 46 12.17 -3.46 -4.91
C ILE A 46 13.46 -2.90 -5.50
N VAL A 47 14.05 -1.93 -4.82
CA VAL A 47 15.30 -1.30 -5.23
C VAL A 47 16.45 -2.01 -4.54
N MET A 48 17.48 -2.38 -5.32
CA MET A 48 18.68 -3.05 -4.84
C MET A 48 19.90 -2.36 -5.46
N ASN A 49 21.04 -2.46 -4.78
CA ASN A 49 22.32 -2.04 -5.35
C ASN A 49 22.62 -2.87 -6.62
N ALA A 50 23.15 -2.21 -7.66
CA ALA A 50 23.36 -2.81 -8.96
C ALA A 50 24.42 -3.92 -8.97
N GLU A 51 25.45 -3.82 -8.12
CA GLU A 51 26.53 -4.80 -8.00
C GLU A 51 26.09 -5.99 -7.16
N ASP A 52 25.40 -5.73 -6.05
CA ASP A 52 24.99 -6.75 -5.08
C ASP A 52 23.76 -7.57 -5.50
N ARG A 53 22.93 -7.09 -6.44
CA ARG A 53 21.64 -7.72 -6.82
C ARG A 53 21.73 -9.18 -7.26
N HIS A 54 22.93 -9.62 -7.64
CA HIS A 54 23.20 -10.98 -8.10
C HIS A 54 23.58 -11.94 -6.96
N ARG A 55 23.85 -11.44 -5.75
CA ARG A 55 24.18 -12.28 -4.58
C ARG A 55 22.99 -13.17 -4.21
N PRO A 56 23.20 -14.48 -4.00
CA PRO A 56 22.11 -15.44 -3.75
C PRO A 56 21.18 -15.04 -2.60
N GLU A 57 21.72 -14.53 -1.50
CA GLU A 57 20.98 -14.10 -0.32
C GLU A 57 20.07 -12.89 -0.60
N ILE A 58 20.56 -11.92 -1.38
CA ILE A 58 19.78 -10.74 -1.79
C ILE A 58 18.67 -11.16 -2.74
N ARG A 59 19.00 -12.00 -3.73
CA ARG A 59 18.01 -12.52 -4.67
C ARG A 59 16.93 -13.32 -3.97
N THR A 60 17.30 -14.14 -2.98
CA THR A 60 16.38 -14.94 -2.18
C THR A 60 15.37 -14.06 -1.44
N VAL A 61 15.83 -12.99 -0.78
CA VAL A 61 14.93 -12.06 -0.08
C VAL A 61 14.05 -11.32 -1.08
N ALA A 62 14.62 -10.80 -2.17
CA ALA A 62 13.86 -10.07 -3.20
C ALA A 62 12.74 -10.93 -3.82
N ASP A 63 13.01 -12.20 -4.09
CA ASP A 63 12.02 -13.14 -4.65
C ASP A 63 10.93 -13.48 -3.63
N ARG A 64 11.29 -13.69 -2.35
CA ARG A 64 10.31 -13.92 -1.28
C ARG A 64 9.42 -12.70 -1.05
N MET A 65 10.00 -11.50 -1.01
CA MET A 65 9.25 -10.24 -0.89
C MET A 65 8.35 -10.01 -2.10
N THR A 66 8.84 -10.28 -3.31
CA THR A 66 8.04 -10.19 -4.53
C THR A 66 6.83 -11.12 -4.47
N LYS A 67 7.04 -12.39 -4.07
CA LYS A 67 5.96 -13.37 -3.93
C LYS A 67 4.93 -12.92 -2.89
N LEU A 68 5.40 -12.43 -1.73
CA LEU A 68 4.54 -11.92 -0.67
C LEU A 68 3.72 -10.71 -1.13
N ILE A 69 4.35 -9.69 -1.71
CA ILE A 69 3.64 -8.48 -2.16
C ILE A 69 2.62 -8.85 -3.26
N ARG A 70 2.98 -9.76 -4.18
CA ARG A 70 2.04 -10.26 -5.20
C ARG A 70 0.85 -11.02 -4.62
N SER A 71 1.00 -11.76 -3.52
CA SER A 71 -0.14 -12.41 -2.87
C SER A 71 -1.14 -11.42 -2.27
N TYR A 72 -0.74 -10.16 -2.09
CA TYR A 72 -1.58 -9.04 -1.67
C TYR A 72 -1.88 -8.06 -2.82
N ALA A 73 -1.72 -8.48 -4.09
CA ALA A 73 -1.91 -7.59 -5.24
C ALA A 73 -3.29 -6.92 -5.26
N ASP A 74 -4.36 -7.67 -4.98
CA ASP A 74 -5.73 -7.12 -4.93
C ASP A 74 -5.93 -6.11 -3.80
N LEU A 75 -5.20 -6.27 -2.69
CA LEU A 75 -5.23 -5.31 -1.58
C LEU A 75 -4.56 -3.98 -1.97
N PHE A 76 -3.35 -4.04 -2.54
CA PHE A 76 -2.64 -2.84 -3.00
C PHE A 76 -3.34 -2.18 -4.19
N ALA A 77 -4.02 -2.97 -5.03
CA ALA A 77 -4.83 -2.50 -6.14
C ALA A 77 -6.26 -2.13 -5.72
N GLY A 78 -6.57 -2.02 -4.41
CA GLY A 78 -7.86 -1.52 -3.93
C GLY A 78 -9.10 -2.35 -4.28
N LYS A 79 -8.91 -3.58 -4.77
CA LYS A 79 -9.99 -4.51 -5.19
C LYS A 79 -10.58 -5.31 -4.03
N ARG A 80 -9.87 -5.38 -2.90
CA ARG A 80 -10.32 -6.04 -1.68
C ARG A 80 -9.92 -5.20 -0.47
N PRO A 81 -10.81 -5.00 0.53
CA PRO A 81 -10.38 -4.44 1.81
C PRO A 81 -9.31 -5.35 2.44
N SER A 82 -8.40 -4.75 3.20
CA SER A 82 -7.57 -5.52 4.12
C SER A 82 -8.54 -6.19 5.08
N ARG A 83 -8.51 -7.53 5.16
CA ARG A 83 -9.47 -8.30 5.98
C ARG A 83 -9.55 -7.69 7.39
N ALA A 84 -10.78 -7.60 7.91
CA ALA A 84 -11.04 -7.63 9.35
C ALA A 84 -10.62 -8.99 9.92
#